data_AF-A0A653QSH2-F1
#
_entry.id   AF-A0A653QSH2-F1
#
_cell.length_a   1.000
_cell.length_b   1.000
_cell.length_c   1.000
_cell.angle_alpha   90.00
_cell.angle_beta   90.00
_cell.angle_gamma   90.00
#
_symmetry.space_group_name_H-M   'P 1'
#
loop_
_entity.id
_entity.type
_entity.pdbx_description
1 polymer ?
#
loop_
_entity_poly.entity_id
_entity_poly.type
_entity_poly.pdbx_seq_one_letter_code
_entity_poly.pdbx_strand_id
1 'polypeptide(L)'
;MQELVGRLTALDPEASEGLKVIAYFDALVGGGVNTEALTRGAAVLAGVPAGARTPEAAVRVDPAGHRLPGDPADWPTRTVAGDGSVWLERVGVAHANDAIVLERFALAVALLRSRRHPQADSSVQILLDADRSESERSQAAERLSLSGSALRVIATSPSVHPLGGPSALTVGTGGVLRATIISGPDSVPGPTTVDGVAGIGRPGVATQLVRSWADAQLAISMTDASHRVVDIADLGILADAVRELAATAAGVPDVSALAALDDRAVRVLDALVRGDSVRSAAQELGMHHSTLQGKHDHFTRILGYDPREPVGRARYELASLLLRSMGR
;
A
#
# COMPACT_ATOMS: atom_id res chain seq x y z
N MET A 1 0.38 17.35 22.09
CA MET A 1 1.84 17.14 22.22
C MET A 1 2.42 17.79 23.49
N GLN A 2 2.13 19.05 23.79
CA GLN A 2 2.69 19.75 24.96
C GLN A 2 2.40 19.06 26.32
N GLU A 3 1.19 18.53 26.52
CA GLU A 3 0.85 17.75 27.73
C GLU A 3 1.64 16.44 27.87
N LEU A 4 1.99 15.80 26.75
CA LEU A 4 2.76 14.56 26.74
C LEU A 4 4.24 14.82 27.05
N VAL A 5 4.79 15.91 26.50
CA VAL A 5 6.17 16.37 26.77
C VAL A 5 6.35 16.67 28.25
N GLY A 6 5.44 17.43 28.87
CA GLY A 6 5.53 17.77 30.29
C GLY A 6 5.43 16.56 31.24
N ARG A 7 4.67 15.52 30.88
CA ARG A 7 4.61 14.27 31.66
C ARG A 7 5.84 13.38 31.47
N LEU A 8 6.48 13.40 30.30
CA LEU A 8 7.70 12.63 30.03
C LEU A 8 8.97 13.26 30.63
N THR A 9 9.06 14.58 30.74
CA THR A 9 10.25 15.24 31.33
C THR A 9 10.50 14.82 32.78
N ALA A 10 9.46 14.36 33.49
CA ALA A 10 9.54 13.85 34.86
C ALA A 10 9.92 12.34 34.94
N LEU A 11 9.82 11.60 33.83
CA LEU A 11 10.01 10.14 33.78
C LEU A 11 11.31 9.73 33.07
N ASP A 12 11.63 10.41 31.96
CA ASP A 12 12.85 10.18 31.19
C ASP A 12 13.24 11.49 30.49
N PRO A 13 14.23 12.23 31.03
CA PRO A 13 14.71 13.47 30.44
C PRO A 13 15.24 13.30 29.01
N GLU A 14 15.88 12.16 28.67
CA GLU A 14 16.44 11.93 27.34
C GLU A 14 15.33 11.70 26.30
N ALA A 15 14.31 10.91 26.64
CA ALA A 15 13.14 10.73 25.79
C ALA A 15 12.36 12.04 25.57
N SER A 16 12.31 12.91 26.59
CA SER A 16 11.70 14.23 26.49
C SER A 16 12.46 15.18 25.57
N GLU A 17 13.79 15.07 25.47
CA GLU A 17 14.61 15.85 24.54
C GLU A 17 14.44 15.37 23.10
N GLY A 18 14.34 14.05 22.88
CA GLY A 18 14.05 13.48 21.56
C GLY A 18 12.74 14.00 20.96
N LEU A 19 11.67 14.10 21.77
CA LEU A 19 10.39 14.68 21.33
C LEU A 19 10.50 16.17 20.95
N LYS A 20 11.37 16.94 21.63
CA LYS A 20 11.62 18.35 21.28
C LYS A 20 12.31 18.46 19.92
N VAL A 21 13.28 17.58 19.63
CA VAL A 21 13.93 17.51 18.31
C VAL A 21 12.92 17.21 17.21
N ILE A 22 12.01 16.25 17.43
CA ILE A 22 10.93 15.91 16.49
C ILE A 22 10.06 17.13 16.20
N ALA A 23 9.55 17.78 17.26
CA ALA A 23 8.68 18.95 17.15
C ALA A 23 9.37 20.16 16.48
N TYR A 24 10.67 20.35 16.75
CA TYR A 24 11.46 21.42 16.13
C TYR A 24 11.57 21.27 14.62
N PHE A 25 11.93 20.07 14.13
CA PHE A 25 12.00 19.82 12.68
C PHE A 25 10.61 19.83 12.03
N ASP A 26 9.57 19.36 12.70
CA ASP A 26 8.19 19.47 12.18
C ASP A 26 7.77 20.93 12.00
N ALA A 27 8.11 21.81 12.95
CA ALA A 27 7.84 23.24 12.83
C ALA A 27 8.60 23.88 11.66
N LEU A 28 9.87 23.52 11.46
CA LEU A 28 10.66 23.99 10.31
C LEU A 28 10.07 23.50 8.97
N VAL A 29 9.68 22.23 8.89
CA VAL A 29 9.04 21.64 7.69
C VAL A 29 7.67 22.25 7.43
N GLY A 30 6.88 22.50 8.48
CA GLY A 30 5.58 23.16 8.42
C GLY A 30 5.70 24.63 7.97
N GLY A 31 6.75 25.33 8.40
CA GLY A 31 7.06 26.70 7.99
C GLY A 31 7.66 26.84 6.58
N GLY A 32 7.95 25.72 5.89
CA GLY A 32 8.44 25.74 4.50
C GLY A 32 9.86 26.29 4.34
N VAL A 33 10.72 26.15 5.35
CA VAL A 33 12.09 26.68 5.30
C VAL A 33 12.98 25.96 4.27
N ASN A 34 14.04 26.62 3.80
CA ASN A 34 14.97 26.06 2.80
C ASN A 34 16.02 25.12 3.43
N THR A 35 16.83 24.44 2.59
CA THR A 35 17.87 23.49 3.08
C THR A 35 18.85 24.16 4.04
N GLU A 36 19.23 25.41 3.78
CA GLU A 36 20.17 26.14 4.63
C GLU A 36 19.61 26.40 6.04
N ALA A 37 18.32 26.73 6.14
CA ALA A 37 17.63 26.86 7.42
C ALA A 37 17.51 25.53 8.16
N LEU A 38 17.28 24.41 7.46
CA LEU A 38 17.30 23.07 8.07
C LEU A 38 18.69 22.71 8.59
N THR A 39 19.75 22.96 7.80
CA THR A 39 21.14 22.73 8.20
C THR A 39 21.51 23.58 9.43
N ARG A 40 21.09 24.85 9.45
CA ARG A 40 21.25 25.73 10.61
C ARG A 40 20.53 25.17 11.84
N GLY A 41 19.30 24.69 11.68
CA GLY A 41 18.54 24.06 12.75
C GLY A 41 19.24 22.84 13.34
N ALA A 42 19.81 21.98 12.49
CA ALA A 42 20.61 20.83 12.93
C ALA A 42 21.87 21.27 13.69
N ALA A 43 22.60 22.27 13.20
CA ALA A 43 23.81 22.78 13.85
C ALA A 43 23.52 23.39 15.23
N VAL A 44 22.41 24.14 15.36
CA VAL A 44 21.96 24.72 16.63
C VAL A 44 21.56 23.65 17.63
N LEU A 45 20.77 22.65 17.21
CA LEU A 45 20.31 21.58 18.09
C LEU A 45 21.45 20.66 18.54
N ALA A 46 22.40 20.36 17.65
CA ALA A 46 23.53 19.50 17.96
C ALA A 46 24.66 20.26 18.68
N GLY A 47 24.70 21.59 18.61
CA GLY A 47 25.78 22.41 19.14
C GLY A 47 27.13 22.19 18.44
N VAL A 48 27.13 21.57 17.26
CA VAL A 48 28.31 21.32 16.41
C VAL A 48 27.98 21.70 14.96
N PRO A 49 29.00 21.94 14.10
CA PRO A 49 28.73 22.19 12.70
C PRO A 49 27.95 21.03 12.06
N ALA A 50 27.04 21.39 11.17
CA ALA A 50 26.21 20.43 10.43
C ALA A 50 26.27 20.75 8.93
N GLY A 51 26.00 19.73 8.12
CA GLY A 51 25.92 19.94 6.68
C GLY A 51 24.91 19.05 5.98
N ALA A 52 24.49 19.53 4.82
CA ALA A 52 23.65 18.82 3.87
C ALA A 52 24.28 18.90 2.48
N ARG A 53 24.33 17.76 1.80
CA ARG A 53 24.74 17.62 0.40
C ARG A 53 23.56 17.08 -0.38
N THR A 54 23.32 17.70 -1.51
CA THR A 54 22.33 17.30 -2.51
C THR A 54 22.98 17.48 -3.88
N PRO A 55 22.48 16.83 -4.95
CA PRO A 55 22.96 17.05 -6.31
C PRO A 55 22.94 18.53 -6.72
N GLU A 56 22.01 19.31 -6.17
CA GLU A 56 21.81 20.70 -6.55
C GLU A 56 22.64 21.68 -5.70
N ALA A 57 23.01 21.31 -4.47
CA ALA A 57 23.73 22.19 -3.54
C ALA A 57 24.41 21.44 -2.39
N ALA A 58 25.50 22.01 -1.88
CA ALA A 58 26.11 21.67 -0.60
C ALA A 58 26.08 22.88 0.34
N VAL A 59 25.65 22.65 1.59
CA VAL A 59 25.56 23.67 2.64
C VAL A 59 26.17 23.13 3.92
N ARG A 60 27.04 23.91 4.53
CA ARG A 60 27.68 23.64 5.82
C ARG A 60 27.56 24.87 6.71
N VAL A 61 27.09 24.69 7.95
CA VAL A 61 26.76 25.79 8.87
C VAL A 61 27.30 25.45 10.25
N ASP A 62 27.84 26.45 10.94
CA ASP A 62 28.25 26.35 12.35
C ASP A 62 27.04 26.53 13.32
N PRO A 63 27.19 26.23 14.62
CA PRO A 63 26.10 26.42 15.60
C PRO A 63 25.65 27.88 15.79
N ALA A 64 26.49 28.85 15.42
CA ALA A 64 26.13 30.27 15.44
C ALA A 64 25.33 30.70 14.19
N GLY A 65 25.16 29.78 13.22
CA GLY A 65 24.42 30.00 11.99
C GLY A 65 25.23 30.64 10.87
N HIS A 66 26.55 30.70 10.98
CA HIS A 66 27.42 31.16 9.91
C HIS A 66 27.71 30.03 8.94
N ARG A 67 27.68 30.36 7.64
CA ARG A 67 28.06 29.44 6.59
C ARG A 67 29.56 29.22 6.60
N LEU A 68 29.99 27.97 6.61
CA LEU A 68 31.40 27.59 6.58
C LEU A 68 31.84 27.25 5.16
N PRO A 69 33.05 27.66 4.73
CA PRO A 69 33.65 27.20 3.48
C PRO A 69 34.18 25.76 3.58
N GLY A 70 34.42 25.14 2.42
CA GLY A 70 35.11 23.85 2.29
C GLY A 70 34.22 22.67 1.93
N ASP A 71 34.85 21.64 1.35
CA ASP A 71 34.20 20.36 1.05
C ASP A 71 34.05 19.49 2.31
N PRO A 72 33.02 18.63 2.39
CA PRO A 72 32.79 17.76 3.53
C PRO A 72 33.95 16.78 3.74
N ALA A 73 34.52 16.77 4.95
CA ALA A 73 35.39 15.69 5.40
C ALA A 73 34.57 14.45 5.80
N ASP A 74 35.25 13.31 6.03
CA ASP A 74 34.66 12.02 6.41
C ASP A 74 34.01 12.06 7.81
N TRP A 75 32.86 12.72 7.91
CA TRP A 75 32.05 12.81 9.12
C TRP A 75 30.92 11.77 9.11
N PRO A 76 30.42 11.35 10.29
CA PRO A 76 29.25 10.47 10.39
C PRO A 76 28.07 11.03 9.58
N THR A 77 27.67 10.27 8.57
CA THR A 77 26.75 10.72 7.51
C THR A 77 25.52 9.82 7.47
N ARG A 78 24.34 10.41 7.28
CA ARG A 78 23.10 9.69 6.94
C ARG A 78 22.70 10.03 5.52
N THR A 79 22.38 9.00 4.74
CA THR A 79 21.93 9.16 3.35
C THR A 79 20.50 9.70 3.32
N VAL A 80 20.22 10.47 2.27
CA VAL A 80 18.91 11.04 1.94
C VAL A 80 18.54 10.53 0.54
N ALA A 81 17.27 10.25 0.29
CA ALA A 81 16.80 9.79 -1.02
C ALA A 81 17.26 10.72 -2.16
N GLY A 82 17.62 10.12 -3.32
CA GLY A 82 18.09 10.84 -4.52
C GLY A 82 19.51 11.40 -4.38
N ASP A 83 20.46 10.59 -3.92
CA ASP A 83 21.90 10.90 -3.79
C ASP A 83 22.23 12.09 -2.87
N GLY A 84 21.38 12.35 -1.89
CA GLY A 84 21.63 13.35 -0.86
C GLY A 84 22.29 12.74 0.38
N SER A 85 22.90 13.59 1.21
CA SER A 85 23.41 13.18 2.52
C SER A 85 23.39 14.33 3.51
N VAL A 86 23.34 14.00 4.80
CA VAL A 86 23.47 14.95 5.91
C VAL A 86 24.46 14.44 6.94
N TRP A 87 25.15 15.32 7.64
CA TRP A 87 26.16 14.96 8.65
C TRP A 87 26.21 15.95 9.83
N LEU A 88 26.82 15.50 10.93
CA LEU A 88 27.19 16.29 12.09
C LEU A 88 28.70 16.17 12.34
N GLU A 89 29.38 17.29 12.59
CA GLU A 89 30.84 17.36 12.77
C GLU A 89 31.24 17.23 14.25
N ARG A 90 30.74 16.18 14.91
CA ARG A 90 31.07 15.94 16.31
C ARG A 90 32.41 15.22 16.44
N VAL A 91 33.31 15.82 17.21
CA VAL A 91 34.56 15.19 17.64
C VAL A 91 34.32 14.48 18.98
N GLY A 92 34.70 13.20 19.07
CA GLY A 92 34.59 12.40 20.28
C GLY A 92 33.31 11.56 20.35
N VAL A 93 32.80 11.33 21.56
CA VAL A 93 31.64 10.45 21.79
C VAL A 93 30.35 11.15 21.33
N ALA A 94 29.47 10.39 20.66
CA ALA A 94 28.15 10.85 20.26
C ALA A 94 27.32 11.27 21.48
N HIS A 95 26.60 12.39 21.37
CA HIS A 95 25.63 12.80 22.37
C HIS A 95 24.33 12.01 22.17
N ALA A 96 23.54 11.85 23.24
CA ALA A 96 22.29 11.09 23.23
C ALA A 96 21.32 11.50 22.09
N ASN A 97 21.28 12.80 21.77
CA ASN A 97 20.36 13.35 20.77
C ASN A 97 20.91 13.36 19.33
N ASP A 98 22.18 13.03 19.09
CA ASP A 98 22.76 13.14 17.74
C ASP A 98 22.05 12.25 16.73
N ALA A 99 21.73 11.02 17.13
CA ALA A 99 21.08 10.06 16.26
C ALA A 99 19.70 10.57 15.80
N ILE A 100 18.90 11.11 16.72
CA ILE A 100 17.58 11.63 16.40
C ILE A 100 17.65 12.97 15.65
N VAL A 101 18.61 13.84 15.96
CA VAL A 101 18.84 15.07 15.18
C VAL A 101 19.21 14.72 13.74
N LEU A 102 20.14 13.79 13.55
CA LEU A 102 20.59 13.36 12.21
C LEU A 102 19.47 12.67 11.43
N GLU A 103 18.66 11.84 12.08
CA GLU A 103 17.49 11.19 11.48
C GLU A 103 16.43 12.21 11.04
N ARG A 104 16.01 13.09 11.94
CA ARG A 104 14.97 14.09 11.65
C ARG A 104 15.45 15.12 10.64
N PHE A 105 16.73 15.46 10.65
CA PHE A 105 17.36 16.31 9.63
C PHE A 105 17.33 15.64 8.25
N ALA A 106 17.71 14.37 8.14
CA ALA A 106 17.67 13.63 6.88
C ALA A 106 16.25 13.58 6.29
N LEU A 107 15.24 13.30 7.13
CA LEU A 107 13.83 13.28 6.73
C LEU A 107 13.34 14.66 6.28
N ALA A 108 13.69 15.73 7.01
CA ALA A 108 13.30 17.09 6.65
C ALA A 108 13.89 17.52 5.29
N VAL A 109 15.16 17.19 5.04
CA VAL A 109 15.83 17.46 3.75
C VAL A 109 15.18 16.64 2.63
N ALA A 110 14.87 15.36 2.86
CA ALA A 110 14.16 14.52 1.89
C ALA A 110 12.81 15.13 1.50
N LEU A 111 11.98 15.49 2.49
CA LEU A 111 10.66 16.07 2.27
C LEU A 111 10.72 17.39 1.50
N LEU A 112 11.67 18.27 1.84
CA LEU A 112 11.85 19.54 1.16
C LEU A 112 12.28 19.35 -0.30
N ARG A 113 13.08 18.32 -0.60
CA ARG A 113 13.46 17.97 -1.98
C ARG A 113 12.27 17.42 -2.76
N SER A 114 11.50 16.50 -2.17
CA SER A 114 10.27 15.98 -2.77
C SER A 114 9.22 17.07 -3.06
N ARG A 115 9.21 18.18 -2.30
CA ARG A 115 8.33 19.33 -2.61
C ARG A 115 8.85 20.19 -3.77
N ARG A 116 10.17 20.39 -3.87
CA ARG A 116 10.79 21.24 -4.92
C ARG A 116 10.91 20.53 -6.26
N HIS A 117 11.12 19.22 -6.20
CA HIS A 117 10.99 18.32 -7.32
C HIS A 117 9.89 17.34 -6.90
N PRO A 118 8.60 17.72 -7.01
CA PRO A 118 7.57 16.70 -7.02
C PRO A 118 8.05 15.71 -8.07
N GLN A 119 8.25 14.44 -7.71
CA GLN A 119 8.45 13.43 -8.74
C GLN A 119 7.28 13.63 -9.70
N ALA A 120 7.56 14.09 -10.92
CA ALA A 120 6.55 14.13 -11.94
C ALA A 120 5.96 12.71 -11.95
N ASP A 121 4.63 12.61 -11.85
CA ASP A 121 3.96 11.32 -11.87
C ASP A 121 4.55 10.51 -13.01
N SER A 122 4.98 9.28 -12.70
CA SER A 122 5.48 8.38 -13.72
C SER A 122 4.43 8.23 -14.82
N SER A 123 4.84 7.96 -16.06
CA SER A 123 3.87 7.73 -17.15
C SER A 123 2.84 6.65 -16.78
N VAL A 124 3.20 5.67 -15.94
CA VAL A 124 2.25 4.69 -15.39
C VAL A 124 1.22 5.37 -14.49
N GLN A 125 1.64 6.16 -13.50
CA GLN A 125 0.69 6.88 -12.61
C GLN A 125 -0.24 7.79 -13.41
N ILE A 126 0.27 8.53 -14.39
CA ILE A 126 -0.55 9.38 -15.27
C ILE A 126 -1.61 8.54 -16.01
N LEU A 127 -1.24 7.38 -16.56
CA LEU A 127 -2.16 6.50 -17.28
C LEU A 127 -3.30 5.92 -16.44
N LEU A 128 -3.04 5.68 -15.15
CA LEU A 128 -3.99 5.03 -14.26
C LEU A 128 -4.86 6.02 -13.48
N ASP A 129 -4.49 7.31 -13.51
CA ASP A 129 -5.20 8.39 -12.84
C ASP A 129 -6.40 8.87 -13.67
N ALA A 130 -7.59 8.78 -13.07
CA ALA A 130 -8.85 9.19 -13.68
C ALA A 130 -8.95 10.71 -13.82
N ASP A 131 -8.32 11.47 -12.93
CA ASP A 131 -8.39 12.94 -12.88
C ASP A 131 -7.49 13.60 -13.94
N ARG A 132 -6.57 12.84 -14.54
CA ARG A 132 -5.75 13.30 -15.66
C ARG A 132 -6.58 13.45 -16.93
N SER A 133 -6.16 14.36 -17.81
CA SER A 133 -6.81 14.52 -19.10
C SER A 133 -6.49 13.34 -20.03
N GLU A 134 -7.38 13.09 -21.00
CA GLU A 134 -7.13 12.06 -22.01
C GLU A 134 -5.86 12.34 -22.83
N SER A 135 -5.54 13.62 -23.09
CA SER A 135 -4.31 14.01 -23.79
C SER A 135 -3.06 13.67 -23.00
N GLU A 136 -3.03 13.96 -21.70
CA GLU A 136 -1.90 13.59 -20.82
C GLU A 136 -1.71 12.07 -20.79
N ARG A 137 -2.81 11.30 -20.70
CA ARG A 137 -2.77 9.84 -20.73
C ARG A 137 -2.28 9.31 -22.06
N SER A 138 -2.73 9.85 -23.19
CA SER A 138 -2.24 9.44 -24.51
C SER A 138 -0.73 9.69 -24.66
N GLN A 139 -0.24 10.87 -24.25
CA GLN A 139 1.21 11.14 -24.25
C GLN A 139 1.99 10.20 -23.32
N ALA A 140 1.43 9.84 -22.18
CA ALA A 140 2.03 8.88 -21.26
C ALA A 140 2.08 7.45 -21.85
N ALA A 141 1.03 7.02 -22.56
CA ALA A 141 1.03 5.76 -23.31
C ALA A 141 2.10 5.72 -24.39
N GLU A 142 2.25 6.80 -25.15
CA GLU A 142 3.27 6.95 -26.19
C GLU A 142 4.69 6.87 -25.60
N ARG A 143 4.96 7.55 -24.48
CA ARG A 143 6.26 7.48 -23.78
C ARG A 143 6.61 6.07 -23.29
N LEU A 144 5.61 5.25 -23.00
CA LEU A 144 5.77 3.87 -22.57
C LEU A 144 5.73 2.87 -23.73
N SER A 145 5.61 3.34 -24.97
CA SER A 145 5.51 2.50 -26.18
C SER A 145 4.40 1.44 -26.08
N LEU A 146 3.30 1.77 -25.42
CA LEU A 146 2.16 0.86 -25.24
C LEU A 146 1.31 0.82 -26.51
N SER A 147 1.60 -0.12 -27.40
CA SER A 147 0.96 -0.20 -28.73
C SER A 147 0.37 -1.59 -29.04
N GLY A 148 -0.80 -1.60 -29.70
CA GLY A 148 -1.22 -2.67 -30.60
C GLY A 148 -1.70 -4.00 -30.02
N SER A 149 -1.84 -4.14 -28.70
CA SER A 149 -2.37 -5.36 -28.06
C SER A 149 -3.30 -5.02 -26.90
N ALA A 150 -4.12 -5.99 -26.47
CA ALA A 150 -4.94 -5.84 -25.27
C ALA A 150 -4.01 -5.65 -24.06
N LEU A 151 -4.16 -4.54 -23.36
CA LEU A 151 -3.41 -4.18 -22.17
C LEU A 151 -4.24 -4.49 -20.92
N ARG A 152 -3.56 -4.86 -19.83
CA ARG A 152 -4.16 -5.12 -18.52
C ARG A 152 -3.29 -4.51 -17.43
N VAL A 153 -3.90 -4.13 -16.32
CA VAL A 153 -3.17 -3.73 -15.11
C VAL A 153 -3.23 -4.83 -14.08
N ILE A 154 -2.09 -5.12 -13.46
CA ILE A 154 -1.97 -6.05 -12.33
C ILE A 154 -1.70 -5.23 -11.07
N ALA A 155 -2.54 -5.43 -10.05
CA ALA A 155 -2.31 -4.94 -8.70
C ALA A 155 -1.58 -6.00 -7.87
N THR A 156 -0.50 -5.61 -7.21
CA THR A 156 0.26 -6.46 -6.27
C THR A 156 0.71 -5.66 -5.05
N SER A 157 1.18 -6.36 -4.00
CA SER A 157 1.88 -5.73 -2.87
C SER A 157 3.11 -4.93 -3.36
N PRO A 158 3.49 -3.81 -2.70
CA PRO A 158 4.64 -3.00 -3.10
C PRO A 158 5.97 -3.76 -3.23
N SER A 159 6.15 -4.83 -2.45
CA SER A 159 7.35 -5.68 -2.44
C SER A 159 7.43 -6.65 -3.62
N VAL A 160 6.30 -6.94 -4.26
CA VAL A 160 6.20 -7.86 -5.40
C VAL A 160 6.51 -7.08 -6.67
N HIS A 161 7.32 -7.67 -7.55
CA HIS A 161 7.76 -7.05 -8.80
C HIS A 161 7.44 -7.98 -9.98
N PRO A 162 6.20 -7.93 -10.51
CA PRO A 162 5.83 -8.75 -11.66
C PRO A 162 6.71 -8.38 -12.86
N LEU A 163 7.23 -9.40 -13.56
CA LEU A 163 7.93 -9.23 -14.83
C LEU A 163 6.90 -8.94 -15.94
N GLY A 164 7.29 -8.19 -16.98
CA GLY A 164 6.51 -8.10 -18.22
C GLY A 164 5.98 -6.71 -18.61
N GLY A 165 6.25 -5.66 -17.84
CA GLY A 165 5.97 -4.30 -18.29
C GLY A 165 6.24 -3.19 -17.28
N PRO A 166 5.96 -1.93 -17.63
CA PRO A 166 6.25 -0.78 -16.77
C PRO A 166 5.38 -0.82 -15.51
N SER A 167 5.97 -0.43 -14.37
CA SER A 167 5.28 -0.43 -13.08
C SER A 167 5.53 0.84 -12.27
N ALA A 168 4.57 1.17 -11.40
CA ALA A 168 4.69 2.25 -10.43
C ALA A 168 3.96 1.91 -9.13
N LEU A 169 4.35 2.56 -8.04
CA LEU A 169 3.60 2.53 -6.80
C LEU A 169 2.47 3.55 -6.87
N THR A 170 1.27 3.14 -6.47
CA THR A 170 0.11 4.00 -6.39
C THR A 170 -0.67 3.74 -5.11
N VAL A 171 -1.49 4.70 -4.70
CA VAL A 171 -2.34 4.58 -3.52
C VAL A 171 -3.71 4.11 -3.98
N GLY A 172 -4.14 2.95 -3.49
CA GLY A 172 -5.48 2.42 -3.67
C GLY A 172 -6.29 2.45 -2.38
N THR A 173 -7.54 2.01 -2.47
CA THR A 173 -8.48 1.98 -1.34
C THR A 173 -8.01 1.11 -0.17
N GLY A 174 -7.17 0.10 -0.44
CA GLY A 174 -6.57 -0.80 0.54
C GLY A 174 -5.13 -0.46 0.95
N GLY A 175 -4.62 0.70 0.57
CA GLY A 175 -3.24 1.13 0.84
C GLY A 175 -2.37 1.20 -0.40
N VAL A 176 -1.05 1.17 -0.21
CA VAL A 176 -0.09 1.29 -1.32
C VAL A 176 -0.02 -0.03 -2.08
N LEU A 177 -0.19 0.05 -3.39
CA LEU A 177 -0.12 -1.09 -4.31
C LEU A 177 0.90 -0.80 -5.42
N ARG A 178 1.51 -1.86 -5.95
CA ARG A 178 2.22 -1.78 -7.23
C ARG A 178 1.24 -2.06 -8.36
N ALA A 179 1.18 -1.13 -9.30
CA ALA A 179 0.49 -1.31 -10.57
C ALA A 179 1.51 -1.66 -11.66
N THR A 180 1.32 -2.78 -12.34
CA THR A 180 2.14 -3.19 -13.49
C THR A 180 1.24 -3.31 -14.72
N ILE A 181 1.60 -2.62 -15.80
CA ILE A 181 0.89 -2.72 -17.08
C ILE A 181 1.51 -3.85 -17.90
N ILE A 182 0.70 -4.80 -18.34
CA ILE A 182 1.13 -5.92 -19.20
C ILE A 182 0.37 -5.91 -20.52
N SER A 183 1.00 -6.49 -21.56
CA SER A 183 0.42 -6.67 -22.89
C SER A 183 0.08 -8.14 -23.13
N GLY A 184 -1.08 -8.42 -23.73
CA GLY A 184 -1.49 -9.74 -24.22
C GLY A 184 -2.44 -10.52 -23.28
N PRO A 185 -3.25 -11.44 -23.83
CA PRO A 185 -4.19 -12.26 -23.06
C PRO A 185 -3.50 -13.36 -22.23
N ASP A 186 -2.34 -13.85 -22.67
CA ASP A 186 -1.63 -14.99 -22.07
C ASP A 186 -0.51 -14.57 -21.10
N SER A 187 -0.32 -13.27 -20.92
CA SER A 187 0.62 -12.71 -19.95
C SER A 187 0.01 -12.68 -18.54
N VAL A 188 -1.00 -13.49 -18.26
CA VAL A 188 -1.49 -13.71 -16.91
C VAL A 188 -0.34 -14.36 -16.15
N PRO A 189 0.19 -13.71 -15.11
CA PRO A 189 1.14 -14.40 -14.29
C PRO A 189 0.38 -15.55 -13.62
N GLY A 190 0.74 -16.78 -13.95
CA GLY A 190 0.34 -17.92 -13.14
C GLY A 190 0.80 -17.72 -11.69
N PRO A 191 0.28 -18.50 -10.73
CA PRO A 191 0.73 -18.45 -9.34
C PRO A 191 2.24 -18.73 -9.16
N THR A 192 2.95 -19.11 -10.22
CA THR A 192 4.41 -19.32 -10.30
C THR A 192 5.21 -18.09 -10.75
N THR A 193 4.60 -17.07 -11.34
CA THR A 193 5.30 -15.85 -11.83
C THR A 193 5.05 -14.62 -10.98
N VAL A 194 4.09 -14.68 -10.05
CA VAL A 194 3.92 -13.72 -8.95
C VAL A 194 4.08 -14.49 -7.65
N ASP A 195 5.19 -14.29 -6.94
CA ASP A 195 5.41 -14.81 -5.58
C ASP A 195 4.49 -14.08 -4.57
N GLY A 196 3.17 -14.13 -4.75
CA GLY A 196 2.25 -13.39 -3.89
C GLY A 196 0.80 -13.32 -4.34
N VAL A 197 0.10 -12.39 -3.70
CA VAL A 197 -1.31 -12.05 -3.93
C VAL A 197 -1.42 -11.03 -5.07
N ALA A 198 -2.33 -11.26 -6.01
CA ALA A 198 -2.51 -10.38 -7.17
C ALA A 198 -3.98 -10.23 -7.59
N GLY A 199 -4.32 -9.03 -8.06
CA GLY A 199 -5.57 -8.74 -8.74
C GLY A 199 -5.32 -8.30 -10.18
N ILE A 200 -6.02 -8.89 -11.14
CA ILE A 200 -5.83 -8.62 -12.57
C ILE A 200 -7.06 -7.91 -13.12
N GLY A 201 -6.85 -6.71 -13.67
CA GLY A 201 -7.88 -5.90 -14.31
C GLY A 201 -8.31 -6.43 -15.67
N ARG A 202 -9.45 -5.98 -16.20
CA ARG A 202 -9.93 -6.43 -17.52
C ARG A 202 -8.99 -6.02 -18.67
N PRO A 203 -8.93 -6.80 -19.76
CA PRO A 203 -8.24 -6.42 -20.99
C PRO A 203 -8.91 -5.22 -21.66
N GLY A 204 -8.09 -4.33 -22.21
CA GLY A 204 -8.57 -3.16 -22.93
C GLY A 204 -7.47 -2.45 -23.71
N VAL A 205 -7.80 -1.31 -24.29
CA VAL A 205 -6.82 -0.41 -24.92
C VAL A 205 -6.24 0.57 -23.88
N ALA A 206 -5.23 1.36 -24.26
CA ALA A 206 -4.56 2.30 -23.36
C ALA A 206 -5.53 3.26 -22.63
N THR A 207 -6.57 3.75 -23.31
CA THR A 207 -7.58 4.64 -22.71
C THR A 207 -8.47 3.95 -21.66
N GLN A 208 -8.49 2.62 -21.63
CA GLN A 208 -9.26 1.81 -20.67
C GLN A 208 -8.43 1.39 -19.46
N LEU A 209 -7.16 1.77 -19.37
CA LEU A 209 -6.27 1.38 -18.26
C LEU A 209 -6.72 1.93 -16.90
N VAL A 210 -7.39 3.09 -16.85
CA VAL A 210 -8.03 3.60 -15.62
C VAL A 210 -9.05 2.60 -15.08
N ARG A 211 -9.91 2.06 -15.95
CA ARG A 211 -10.90 1.04 -15.58
C ARG A 211 -10.22 -0.29 -15.23
N SER A 212 -9.24 -0.71 -16.03
CA SER A 212 -8.45 -1.92 -15.73
C SER A 212 -7.77 -1.82 -14.37
N TRP A 213 -7.27 -0.65 -13.99
CA TRP A 213 -6.69 -0.40 -12.67
C TRP A 213 -7.71 -0.46 -11.53
N ALA A 214 -8.88 0.18 -11.68
CA ALA A 214 -9.96 0.06 -10.71
C ALA A 214 -10.42 -1.41 -10.54
N ASP A 215 -10.49 -2.15 -11.64
CA ASP A 215 -10.82 -3.58 -11.65
C ASP A 215 -9.75 -4.43 -10.95
N ALA A 216 -8.47 -4.13 -11.16
CA ALA A 216 -7.34 -4.83 -10.51
C ALA A 216 -7.33 -4.61 -8.99
N GLN A 217 -7.64 -3.39 -8.54
CA GLN A 217 -7.79 -3.07 -7.12
C GLN A 217 -8.96 -3.81 -6.48
N LEU A 218 -10.09 -3.91 -7.20
CA LEU A 218 -11.22 -4.71 -6.72
C LEU A 218 -10.84 -6.20 -6.68
N ALA A 219 -10.20 -6.72 -7.71
CA ALA A 219 -9.75 -8.11 -7.78
C ALA A 219 -8.82 -8.48 -6.61
N ILE A 220 -7.79 -7.65 -6.33
CA ILE A 220 -6.85 -7.95 -5.25
C ILE A 220 -7.54 -7.93 -3.88
N SER A 221 -8.56 -7.09 -3.68
CA SER A 221 -9.37 -7.08 -2.46
C SER A 221 -10.21 -8.35 -2.26
N MET A 222 -10.48 -9.12 -3.33
CA MET A 222 -11.28 -10.35 -3.27
C MET A 222 -10.42 -11.62 -3.14
N THR A 223 -9.10 -11.47 -3.05
CA THR A 223 -8.17 -12.60 -2.89
C THR A 223 -8.34 -13.28 -1.53
N ASP A 224 -8.05 -14.58 -1.48
CA ASP A 224 -8.04 -15.37 -0.25
C ASP A 224 -6.93 -16.45 -0.31
N ALA A 225 -6.89 -17.33 0.70
CA ALA A 225 -5.89 -18.41 0.76
C ALA A 225 -5.99 -19.40 -0.42
N SER A 226 -7.19 -19.62 -0.96
CA SER A 226 -7.48 -20.51 -2.10
C SER A 226 -7.36 -19.79 -3.44
N HIS A 227 -7.63 -18.49 -3.47
CA HIS A 227 -7.65 -17.62 -4.65
C HIS A 227 -6.66 -16.46 -4.47
N ARG A 228 -5.36 -16.78 -4.41
CA ARG A 228 -4.31 -15.76 -4.25
C ARG A 228 -4.18 -14.84 -5.46
N VAL A 229 -4.59 -15.32 -6.63
CA VAL A 229 -4.63 -14.54 -7.87
C VAL A 229 -6.07 -14.52 -8.35
N VAL A 230 -6.64 -13.32 -8.45
CA VAL A 230 -8.01 -13.12 -8.94
C VAL A 230 -7.95 -12.36 -10.26
N ASP A 231 -8.42 -13.01 -11.32
CA ASP A 231 -8.73 -12.34 -12.57
C ASP A 231 -10.18 -11.84 -12.53
N ILE A 232 -10.36 -10.53 -12.60
CA ILE A 232 -11.69 -9.91 -12.56
C ILE A 232 -12.58 -10.35 -13.74
N ALA A 233 -11.99 -10.76 -14.86
CA ALA A 233 -12.70 -11.20 -16.06
C ALA A 233 -13.40 -12.54 -15.82
N ASP A 234 -12.80 -13.42 -15.01
CA ASP A 234 -13.37 -14.72 -14.65
C ASP A 234 -14.62 -14.58 -13.76
N LEU A 235 -14.72 -13.47 -13.02
CA LEU A 235 -15.90 -13.16 -12.19
C LEU A 235 -17.09 -12.62 -13.01
N GLY A 236 -16.86 -12.15 -14.24
CA GLY A 236 -17.91 -11.65 -15.13
C GLY A 236 -18.81 -10.61 -14.45
N ILE A 237 -20.12 -10.89 -14.42
CA ILE A 237 -21.14 -10.02 -13.82
C ILE A 237 -21.01 -9.88 -12.29
N LEU A 238 -20.41 -10.87 -11.60
CA LEU A 238 -20.23 -10.81 -10.15
C LEU A 238 -19.31 -9.65 -9.76
N ALA A 239 -18.27 -9.37 -10.56
CA ALA A 239 -17.38 -8.23 -10.31
C ALA A 239 -18.13 -6.89 -10.35
N ASP A 240 -19.08 -6.74 -11.28
CA ASP A 240 -19.87 -5.51 -11.39
C ASP A 240 -20.90 -5.40 -10.25
N ALA A 241 -21.52 -6.53 -9.86
CA ALA A 241 -22.38 -6.59 -8.68
C ALA A 241 -21.62 -6.22 -7.38
N VAL A 242 -20.40 -6.75 -7.20
CA VAL A 242 -19.56 -6.41 -6.04
C VAL A 242 -19.23 -4.92 -6.03
N ARG A 243 -18.84 -4.36 -7.18
CA ARG A 243 -18.49 -2.93 -7.28
C ARG A 243 -19.66 -2.04 -6.85
N GLU A 244 -20.86 -2.34 -7.33
CA GLU A 244 -22.06 -1.55 -7.04
C GLU A 244 -22.49 -1.68 -5.57
N LEU A 245 -22.40 -2.90 -5.03
CA LEU A 245 -22.90 -3.20 -3.68
C LEU A 245 -21.88 -2.94 -2.58
N ALA A 246 -20.58 -2.83 -2.88
CA ALA A 246 -19.50 -2.71 -1.89
C ALA A 246 -19.75 -1.62 -0.82
N ALA A 247 -20.25 -0.45 -1.23
CA ALA A 247 -20.53 0.66 -0.33
C ALA A 247 -21.63 0.36 0.71
N THR A 248 -22.54 -0.57 0.41
CA THR A 248 -23.68 -0.94 1.27
C THR A 248 -23.58 -2.36 1.82
N ALA A 249 -22.51 -3.08 1.49
CA ALA A 249 -22.30 -4.49 1.80
C ALA A 249 -22.47 -4.81 3.28
N ALA A 250 -21.98 -3.94 4.18
CA ALA A 250 -22.11 -4.11 5.62
C ALA A 250 -23.57 -4.20 6.12
N GLY A 251 -24.52 -3.62 5.39
CA GLY A 251 -25.95 -3.67 5.72
C GLY A 251 -26.70 -4.85 5.08
N VAL A 252 -26.05 -5.63 4.22
CA VAL A 252 -26.67 -6.77 3.55
C VAL A 252 -26.76 -7.95 4.54
N PRO A 253 -27.95 -8.55 4.76
CA PRO A 253 -28.12 -9.64 5.73
C PRO A 253 -27.19 -10.83 5.46
N ASP A 254 -27.03 -11.22 4.19
CA ASP A 254 -26.17 -12.35 3.80
C ASP A 254 -24.70 -12.09 4.18
N VAL A 255 -24.20 -10.88 3.92
CA VAL A 255 -22.83 -10.47 4.30
C VAL A 255 -22.68 -10.41 5.81
N SER A 256 -23.67 -9.86 6.52
CA SER A 256 -23.67 -9.78 7.99
C SER A 256 -23.66 -11.16 8.65
N ALA A 257 -24.43 -12.11 8.10
CA ALA A 257 -24.48 -13.48 8.57
C ALA A 257 -23.13 -14.19 8.39
N LEU A 258 -22.46 -13.99 7.24
CA LEU A 258 -21.12 -14.52 7.01
C LEU A 258 -20.06 -13.85 7.89
N ALA A 259 -20.13 -12.53 8.08
CA ALA A 259 -19.20 -11.77 8.91
C ALA A 259 -19.25 -12.15 10.40
N ALA A 260 -20.33 -12.80 10.84
CA ALA A 260 -20.50 -13.29 12.22
C ALA A 260 -19.90 -14.70 12.43
N LEU A 261 -19.49 -15.39 11.37
CA LEU A 261 -18.88 -16.72 11.47
C LEU A 261 -17.40 -16.61 11.85
N ASP A 262 -16.91 -17.58 12.63
CA ASP A 262 -15.48 -17.73 12.88
C ASP A 262 -14.76 -18.39 11.69
N ASP A 263 -13.43 -18.27 11.62
CA ASP A 263 -12.63 -18.80 10.50
C ASP A 263 -12.84 -20.30 10.27
N ARG A 264 -13.13 -21.06 11.33
CA ARG A 264 -13.36 -22.50 11.23
C ARG A 264 -14.72 -22.76 10.58
N ALA A 265 -15.75 -22.04 10.98
CA ALA A 265 -17.09 -22.12 10.43
C ALA A 265 -17.10 -21.70 8.95
N VAL A 266 -16.39 -20.62 8.60
CA VAL A 266 -16.22 -20.19 7.20
C VAL A 266 -15.60 -21.30 6.36
N ARG A 267 -14.48 -21.91 6.80
CA ARG A 267 -13.85 -23.04 6.06
C ARG A 267 -14.79 -24.23 5.87
N VAL A 268 -15.60 -24.56 6.88
CA VAL A 268 -16.55 -25.68 6.79
C VAL A 268 -17.70 -25.35 5.83
N LEU A 269 -18.24 -24.13 5.90
CA LEU A 269 -19.30 -23.66 4.99
C LEU A 269 -18.80 -23.64 3.54
N ASP A 270 -17.59 -23.17 3.33
CA ASP A 270 -16.96 -23.09 2.01
C ASP A 270 -16.78 -24.47 1.35
N ALA A 271 -16.24 -25.43 2.09
CA ALA A 271 -16.15 -26.82 1.65
C ALA A 271 -17.55 -27.46 1.41
N LEU A 272 -18.53 -27.12 2.25
CA LEU A 272 -19.93 -27.56 2.08
C LEU A 272 -20.57 -27.02 0.80
N VAL A 273 -20.29 -25.78 0.42
CA VAL A 273 -20.87 -25.14 -0.76
C VAL A 273 -20.25 -25.71 -2.04
N ARG A 274 -18.90 -25.77 -2.09
CA ARG A 274 -18.16 -26.24 -3.25
C ARG A 274 -18.26 -27.74 -3.47
N GLY A 275 -18.36 -28.53 -2.40
CA GLY A 275 -18.41 -29.98 -2.50
C GLY A 275 -19.65 -30.49 -3.25
N ASP A 276 -19.46 -31.48 -4.12
CA ASP A 276 -20.54 -32.11 -4.88
C ASP A 276 -21.64 -32.70 -3.98
N SER A 277 -21.25 -33.22 -2.83
CA SER A 277 -22.16 -33.77 -1.81
C SER A 277 -21.66 -33.48 -0.40
N VAL A 278 -22.57 -33.50 0.58
CA VAL A 278 -22.20 -33.43 2.01
C VAL A 278 -21.25 -34.58 2.39
N ARG A 279 -21.37 -35.75 1.76
CA ARG A 279 -20.46 -36.87 2.01
C ARG A 279 -19.04 -36.57 1.50
N SER A 280 -18.91 -36.01 0.31
CA SER A 280 -17.62 -35.64 -0.28
C SER A 280 -16.94 -34.53 0.52
N ALA A 281 -17.67 -33.47 0.87
CA ALA A 281 -17.16 -32.39 1.72
C ALA A 281 -16.74 -32.90 3.11
N ALA A 282 -17.46 -33.88 3.68
CA ALA A 282 -17.09 -34.48 4.97
C ALA A 282 -15.77 -35.25 4.88
N GLN A 283 -15.52 -35.95 3.78
CA GLN A 283 -14.25 -36.65 3.55
C GLN A 283 -13.09 -35.67 3.40
N GLU A 284 -13.26 -34.60 2.62
CA GLU A 284 -12.24 -33.54 2.45
C GLU A 284 -11.87 -32.88 3.78
N LEU A 285 -12.88 -32.59 4.61
CA LEU A 285 -12.70 -31.98 5.92
C LEU A 285 -12.25 -32.96 7.02
N GLY A 286 -12.15 -34.27 6.73
CA GLY A 286 -11.85 -35.31 7.72
C GLY A 286 -12.93 -35.44 8.82
N MET A 287 -14.19 -35.13 8.49
CA MET A 287 -15.32 -35.15 9.42
C MET A 287 -16.24 -36.35 9.19
N HIS A 288 -16.94 -36.77 10.24
CA HIS A 288 -18.06 -37.71 10.09
C HIS A 288 -19.21 -37.04 9.34
N HIS A 289 -19.83 -37.76 8.41
CA HIS A 289 -20.92 -37.25 7.59
C HIS A 289 -22.10 -36.72 8.42
N SER A 290 -22.47 -37.38 9.52
CA SER A 290 -23.53 -36.91 10.43
C SER A 290 -23.20 -35.57 11.09
N THR A 291 -21.93 -35.36 11.46
CA THR A 291 -21.46 -34.08 12.00
C THR A 291 -21.57 -32.97 10.96
N LEU A 292 -21.17 -33.24 9.71
CA LEU A 292 -21.25 -32.25 8.65
C LEU A 292 -22.70 -31.96 8.24
N GLN A 293 -23.58 -32.97 8.26
CA GLN A 293 -25.02 -32.77 8.06
C GLN A 293 -25.61 -31.83 9.13
N GLY A 294 -25.29 -32.04 10.41
CA GLY A 294 -25.72 -31.13 11.47
C GLY A 294 -25.15 -29.71 11.33
N LYS A 295 -23.94 -29.56 10.76
CA LYS A 295 -23.37 -28.25 10.40
C LYS A 295 -24.10 -27.60 9.24
N HIS A 296 -24.48 -28.35 8.22
CA HIS A 296 -25.32 -27.87 7.12
C HIS A 296 -26.66 -27.34 7.63
N ASP A 297 -27.37 -28.11 8.46
CA ASP A 297 -28.63 -27.68 9.08
C ASP A 297 -28.47 -26.42 9.96
N HIS A 298 -27.32 -26.28 10.60
CA HIS A 298 -26.98 -25.10 11.39
C HIS A 298 -26.74 -23.85 10.51
N PHE A 299 -25.96 -23.98 9.44
CA PHE A 299 -25.73 -22.89 8.50
C PHE A 299 -27.01 -22.45 7.81
N THR A 300 -27.86 -23.39 7.39
CA THR A 300 -29.17 -23.07 6.79
C THR A 300 -30.03 -22.19 7.71
N ARG A 301 -30.00 -22.44 9.02
CA ARG A 301 -30.72 -21.61 10.01
C ARG A 301 -30.09 -20.23 10.21
N ILE A 302 -28.76 -20.13 10.22
CA ILE A 302 -28.06 -18.84 10.39
C ILE A 302 -28.23 -17.95 9.16
N LEU A 303 -28.05 -18.53 7.97
CA LEU A 303 -28.12 -17.83 6.69
C LEU A 303 -29.56 -17.51 6.28
N GLY A 304 -30.53 -18.31 6.74
CA GLY A 304 -31.94 -18.19 6.33
C GLY A 304 -32.21 -18.73 4.93
N TYR A 305 -31.26 -19.48 4.35
CA TYR A 305 -31.38 -20.19 3.07
C TYR A 305 -30.46 -21.41 3.07
N ASP A 306 -30.75 -22.41 2.24
CA ASP A 306 -29.85 -23.55 2.07
C ASP A 306 -28.68 -23.16 1.14
N PRO A 307 -27.43 -23.12 1.64
CA PRO A 307 -26.28 -22.70 0.83
C PRO A 307 -25.88 -23.72 -0.26
N ARG A 308 -26.53 -24.89 -0.32
CA ARG A 308 -26.30 -25.91 -1.36
C ARG A 308 -27.33 -25.89 -2.49
N GLU A 309 -28.46 -25.21 -2.32
CA GLU A 309 -29.42 -24.99 -3.41
C GLU A 309 -28.83 -24.03 -4.46
N PRO A 310 -29.21 -24.12 -5.75
CA PRO A 310 -28.64 -23.28 -6.81
C PRO A 310 -28.67 -21.78 -6.50
N VAL A 311 -29.79 -21.26 -5.98
CA VAL A 311 -29.93 -19.85 -5.60
C VAL A 311 -29.15 -19.53 -4.33
N GLY A 312 -29.14 -20.43 -3.35
CA GLY A 312 -28.38 -20.26 -2.11
C GLY A 312 -26.87 -20.23 -2.34
N ARG A 313 -26.37 -21.05 -3.25
CA ARG A 313 -24.97 -20.99 -3.72
C ARG A 313 -24.63 -19.63 -4.31
N ALA A 314 -25.46 -19.12 -5.21
CA ALA A 314 -25.24 -17.80 -5.83
C ALA A 314 -25.22 -16.67 -4.78
N ARG A 315 -26.14 -16.71 -3.80
CA ARG A 315 -26.16 -15.76 -2.67
C ARG A 315 -24.88 -15.84 -1.83
N TYR A 316 -24.47 -17.05 -1.46
CA TYR A 316 -23.24 -17.28 -0.71
C TYR A 316 -22.00 -16.76 -1.46
N GLU A 317 -21.86 -17.06 -2.76
CA GLU A 317 -20.69 -16.63 -3.54
C GLU A 317 -20.60 -15.11 -3.61
N LEU A 318 -21.70 -14.42 -3.92
CA LEU A 318 -21.72 -12.96 -3.97
C LEU A 318 -21.47 -12.33 -2.59
N ALA A 319 -22.12 -12.84 -1.54
CA ALA A 319 -21.91 -12.34 -0.18
C ALA A 319 -20.47 -12.56 0.30
N SER A 320 -19.84 -13.68 -0.09
CA SER A 320 -18.44 -13.99 0.22
C SER A 320 -17.47 -13.08 -0.53
N LEU A 321 -17.75 -12.72 -1.78
CA LEU A 321 -16.94 -11.75 -2.53
C LEU A 321 -17.09 -10.33 -1.94
N LEU A 322 -18.30 -9.94 -1.55
CA LEU A 322 -18.56 -8.66 -0.88
C LEU A 322 -17.87 -8.57 0.48
N LEU A 323 -17.89 -9.63 1.28
CA LEU A 323 -17.20 -9.65 2.57
C LEU A 323 -15.69 -9.45 2.39
N ARG A 324 -15.08 -10.15 1.43
CA ARG A 324 -13.65 -10.05 1.13
C ARG A 324 -13.26 -8.66 0.64
N SER A 325 -14.04 -8.06 -0.25
CA SER A 325 -13.73 -6.71 -0.77
C SER A 325 -13.75 -5.61 0.30
N MET A 326 -14.37 -5.88 1.46
CA MET A 326 -14.33 -5.01 2.64
C MET A 326 -13.05 -5.19 3.50
N GLY A 327 -12.15 -6.11 3.12
CA GLY A 327 -10.92 -6.42 3.87
C GLY A 327 -11.13 -7.35 5.06
N ARG A 328 -12.12 -8.25 4.99
CA ARG A 328 -12.44 -9.25 6.03
C ARG A 328 -12.37 -10.67 5.51
#